data_AF-A0ABD0KB52-F1
#
_entry.id   AF-A0ABD0KB52-F1
#
_cell.length_a   1.000
_cell.length_b   1.000
_cell.length_c   1.000
_cell.angle_alpha   90.00
_cell.angle_beta   90.00
_cell.angle_gamma   90.00
#
_symmetry.space_group_name_H-M   'P 1'
#
loop_
_entity.id
_entity.type
_entity.pdbx_description
1 polymer ?
#
loop_
_entity_poly.entity_id
_entity_poly.type
_entity_poly.pdbx_seq_one_letter_code
_entity_poly.pdbx_strand_id
1 'polypeptide(L)'
;MAASRYFLLLLLVILATSATAQDEEEEPLTLSALITAVQLGETTEVTCETSLEGLSVIWYVGNTNTSGNRIPANESLQMHAINGTLMIVSTTKNFHGQYLCQTSDGAHKLIAEIHVYEMPTYFTEGMIIVGINAGLVVIFFGCAVYTFFQKRRKKKPEV
;
A
#
# COMPACT_ATOMS: atom_id res chain seq x y z
N MET A 1 3.51 -20.39 58.99
CA MET A 1 3.81 -21.43 57.97
C MET A 1 3.13 -21.20 56.61
N ALA A 2 2.03 -20.43 56.49
CA ALA A 2 1.36 -20.22 55.20
C ALA A 2 2.12 -19.31 54.20
N ALA A 3 2.82 -18.28 54.68
CA ALA A 3 3.53 -17.31 53.84
C ALA A 3 4.68 -17.93 53.00
N SER A 4 5.34 -18.95 53.52
CA SER A 4 6.44 -19.65 52.84
C SER A 4 5.95 -20.46 51.63
N ARG A 5 4.74 -21.03 51.71
CA ARG A 5 4.13 -21.78 50.61
C ARG A 5 3.69 -20.85 49.48
N TYR A 6 3.16 -19.68 49.81
CA TYR A 6 2.81 -18.64 48.82
C TYR A 6 4.05 -18.10 48.09
N PHE A 7 5.13 -17.86 48.83
CA PHE A 7 6.39 -17.38 48.23
C PHE A 7 7.00 -18.41 47.27
N LEU A 8 6.97 -19.69 47.62
CA LEU A 8 7.41 -20.79 46.73
C LEU A 8 6.53 -20.92 45.50
N LEU A 9 5.20 -20.79 45.62
CA LEU A 9 4.29 -20.83 44.47
C LEU A 9 4.52 -19.64 43.53
N LEU A 10 4.72 -18.43 44.07
CA LEU A 10 5.05 -17.26 43.26
C LEU A 10 6.39 -17.41 42.55
N LEU A 11 7.42 -17.94 43.23
CA LEU A 11 8.72 -18.25 42.60
C LEU A 11 8.60 -19.29 41.48
N LEU A 12 7.81 -20.35 41.69
CA LEU A 12 7.56 -21.36 40.66
C LEU A 12 6.81 -20.79 39.46
N VAL A 13 5.85 -19.88 39.69
CA VAL A 13 5.13 -19.20 38.60
C VAL A 13 6.07 -18.27 37.83
N ILE A 14 6.94 -17.50 38.51
CA ILE A 14 7.92 -16.61 37.86
C ILE A 14 8.96 -17.42 37.05
N LEU A 15 9.47 -18.52 37.62
CA LEU A 15 10.38 -19.44 36.91
C LEU A 15 9.69 -20.12 35.72
N ALA A 16 8.41 -20.46 35.82
CA ALA A 16 7.63 -20.98 34.71
C ALA A 16 7.41 -19.95 33.60
N THR A 17 7.23 -18.66 33.95
CA THR A 17 7.07 -17.59 32.94
C THR A 17 8.35 -17.27 32.17
N SER A 18 9.53 -17.47 32.77
CA SER A 18 10.80 -17.28 32.05
C SER A 18 11.11 -18.39 31.03
N ALA A 19 10.39 -19.52 31.10
CA ALA A 19 10.60 -20.65 30.19
C ALA A 19 9.82 -20.53 28.87
N THR A 20 8.97 -19.51 28.72
CA THR A 20 8.44 -19.09 27.43
C THR A 20 9.19 -17.84 26.98
N ALA A 21 10.51 -17.96 26.80
CA ALA A 21 11.15 -17.15 25.78
C ALA A 21 10.49 -17.60 24.48
N GLN A 22 9.57 -16.77 23.96
CA GLN A 22 9.16 -16.90 22.58
C GLN A 22 10.43 -16.66 21.79
N ASP A 23 11.07 -17.72 21.30
CA ASP A 23 11.90 -17.60 20.11
C ASP A 23 10.98 -16.95 19.07
N GLU A 24 11.14 -15.65 18.83
CA GLU A 24 10.76 -15.07 17.57
C GLU A 24 11.61 -15.81 16.54
N GLU A 25 11.04 -16.85 15.93
CA GLU A 25 11.61 -17.47 14.75
C GLU A 25 11.64 -16.36 13.70
N GLU A 26 12.81 -15.71 13.57
CA GLU A 26 13.04 -14.63 12.64
C GLU A 26 12.68 -15.15 11.25
N GLU A 27 11.62 -14.60 10.67
CA GLU A 27 11.12 -15.09 9.40
C GLU A 27 12.24 -14.88 8.35
N PRO A 28 12.71 -15.95 7.69
CA PRO A 28 13.92 -15.89 6.85
C PRO A 28 13.73 -15.09 5.56
N LEU A 29 12.48 -14.75 5.22
CA LEU A 29 12.10 -13.86 4.14
C LEU A 29 11.40 -12.62 4.70
N THR A 30 11.71 -11.46 4.14
CA THR A 30 11.08 -10.18 4.49
C THR A 30 10.52 -9.52 3.23
N LEU A 31 9.25 -9.11 3.26
CA LEU A 31 8.62 -8.33 2.18
C LEU A 31 8.54 -6.84 2.55
N SER A 32 8.78 -5.98 1.57
CA SER A 32 8.52 -4.53 1.70
C SER A 32 7.03 -4.22 1.89
N ALA A 33 6.16 -4.96 1.19
CA ALA A 33 4.72 -4.88 1.35
C ALA A 33 4.06 -6.24 1.08
N LEU A 34 3.19 -6.67 1.99
CA LEU A 34 2.38 -7.89 1.81
C LEU A 34 1.25 -7.67 0.80
N ILE A 35 0.66 -6.47 0.82
CA ILE A 35 -0.46 -6.08 -0.05
C ILE A 35 -0.11 -4.75 -0.70
N THR A 36 -0.14 -4.72 -2.03
CA THR A 36 0.18 -3.53 -2.82
C THR A 36 -1.02 -3.15 -3.67
N ALA A 37 -1.59 -1.98 -3.40
CA ALA A 37 -2.63 -1.40 -4.24
C ALA A 37 -1.99 -0.48 -5.28
N VAL A 38 -2.26 -0.74 -6.56
CA VAL A 38 -1.67 -0.02 -7.69
C VAL A 38 -2.76 0.42 -8.66
N GLN A 39 -2.68 1.66 -9.14
CA GLN A 39 -3.60 2.14 -10.15
C GLN A 39 -3.26 1.57 -11.53
N LEU A 40 -4.28 1.30 -12.34
CA LEU A 40 -4.11 0.88 -13.73
C LEU A 40 -3.24 1.89 -14.51
N GLY A 41 -2.20 1.40 -15.18
CA GLY A 41 -1.21 2.19 -15.91
C GLY A 41 -0.02 2.68 -15.08
N GLU A 42 -0.06 2.56 -13.75
CA GLU A 42 1.09 2.93 -12.89
C GLU A 42 2.14 1.82 -12.82
N THR A 43 3.32 2.19 -12.34
CA THR A 43 4.44 1.27 -12.10
C THR A 43 4.54 0.99 -10.61
N THR A 44 4.76 -0.26 -10.24
CA THR A 44 4.91 -0.67 -8.85
C THR A 44 6.10 -1.61 -8.68
N GLU A 45 6.68 -1.56 -7.48
CA GLU A 45 7.84 -2.37 -7.08
C GLU A 45 7.55 -3.05 -5.74
N VAL A 46 7.83 -4.35 -5.66
CA VAL A 46 7.70 -5.13 -4.43
C VAL A 46 9.00 -5.88 -4.18
N THR A 47 9.67 -5.53 -3.09
CA THR A 47 10.96 -6.13 -2.71
C THR A 47 10.75 -7.27 -1.73
N CYS A 48 11.43 -8.39 -1.98
CA CYS A 48 11.54 -9.52 -1.08
C CYS A 48 13.03 -9.82 -0.82
N GLU A 49 13.41 -9.81 0.45
CA GLU A 49 14.79 -10.03 0.90
C GLU A 49 14.88 -11.30 1.74
N THR A 50 16.06 -11.90 1.77
CA THR A 50 16.36 -13.09 2.57
C THR A 50 17.46 -12.76 3.56
N SER A 51 17.29 -13.13 4.83
CA SER A 51 18.32 -13.01 5.86
C SER A 51 19.37 -14.13 5.78
N LEU A 52 19.08 -15.18 5.02
CA LEU A 52 19.96 -16.34 4.83
C LEU A 52 21.11 -16.03 3.86
N GLU A 53 22.35 -16.18 4.33
CA GLU A 53 23.54 -15.98 3.51
C GLU A 53 23.66 -17.03 2.39
N GLY A 54 24.09 -16.59 1.20
CA GLY A 54 24.33 -17.46 0.05
C GLY A 54 23.07 -17.93 -0.70
N LEU A 55 21.88 -17.56 -0.23
CA LEU A 55 20.62 -17.78 -0.94
C LEU A 55 20.17 -16.52 -1.69
N SER A 56 19.46 -16.73 -2.79
CA SER A 56 18.85 -15.65 -3.58
C SER A 56 17.34 -15.84 -3.64
N VAL A 57 16.62 -14.75 -3.91
CA VAL A 57 15.17 -14.76 -4.03
C VAL A 57 14.75 -14.92 -5.49
N ILE A 58 13.74 -15.75 -5.70
CA ILE A 58 13.11 -16.00 -7.00
C ILE A 58 11.62 -15.68 -6.88
N TRP A 59 11.10 -15.00 -7.90
CA TRP A 59 9.69 -14.65 -7.99
C TRP A 59 8.92 -15.55 -8.97
N TYR A 60 7.72 -15.93 -8.60
CA TYR A 60 6.78 -16.71 -9.40
C TYR A 60 5.41 -16.04 -9.40
N VAL A 61 4.67 -16.19 -10.50
CA VAL A 61 3.25 -15.84 -10.55
C VAL A 61 2.44 -16.90 -9.82
N GLY A 62 1.58 -16.53 -8.88
CA GLY A 62 0.72 -17.45 -8.13
C GLY A 62 1.02 -17.51 -6.63
N ASN A 63 0.71 -18.66 -6.02
CA ASN A 63 0.79 -18.85 -4.57
C ASN A 63 1.60 -20.10 -4.20
N THR A 64 1.63 -20.45 -2.91
CA THR A 64 2.39 -21.59 -2.38
C THR A 64 1.96 -22.96 -2.92
N ASN A 65 0.69 -23.11 -3.34
CA ASN A 65 0.12 -24.34 -3.86
C ASN A 65 0.10 -24.40 -5.40
N THR A 66 0.08 -23.24 -6.05
CA THR A 66 0.05 -23.09 -7.51
C THR A 66 1.14 -22.12 -7.94
N SER A 67 2.42 -22.52 -7.78
CA SER A 67 3.53 -21.77 -8.35
C SER A 67 3.47 -21.88 -9.87
N GLY A 68 3.08 -20.80 -10.53
CA GLY A 68 3.03 -20.68 -11.98
C GLY A 68 4.43 -20.43 -12.57
N ASN A 69 4.47 -19.69 -13.67
CA ASN A 69 5.73 -19.40 -14.34
C ASN A 69 6.63 -18.50 -13.48
N ARG A 70 7.92 -18.82 -13.48
CA ARG A 70 8.97 -17.96 -12.93
C ARG A 70 8.97 -16.62 -13.67
N ILE A 71 9.08 -15.52 -12.93
CA ILE A 71 9.21 -14.19 -13.50
C ILE A 71 10.67 -14.00 -13.93
N PRO A 72 10.93 -13.71 -15.22
CA PRO A 72 12.29 -13.60 -15.71
C PRO A 72 12.96 -12.31 -15.23
N ALA A 73 14.29 -12.36 -15.11
CA ALA A 73 15.09 -11.18 -14.86
C ALA A 73 15.29 -10.43 -16.18
N ASN A 74 14.76 -9.21 -16.28
CA ASN A 74 14.95 -8.29 -17.41
C ASN A 74 14.47 -8.76 -18.81
N GLU A 75 13.79 -9.89 -18.95
CA GLU A 75 13.35 -10.36 -20.28
C GLU A 75 12.02 -9.74 -20.73
N SER A 76 11.19 -9.30 -19.77
CA SER A 76 9.88 -8.71 -20.04
C SER A 76 9.86 -7.23 -19.67
N LEU A 77 9.49 -6.40 -20.64
CA LEU A 77 9.40 -4.94 -20.48
C LEU A 77 8.32 -4.53 -19.47
N GLN A 78 7.27 -5.34 -19.31
CA GLN A 78 6.10 -5.03 -18.47
C GLN A 78 6.20 -5.62 -17.06
N MET A 79 6.96 -6.71 -16.88
CA MET A 79 7.09 -7.37 -15.58
C MET A 79 8.44 -8.11 -15.52
N HIS A 80 9.26 -7.81 -14.54
CA HIS A 80 10.55 -8.46 -14.35
C HIS A 80 10.95 -8.49 -12.87
N ALA A 81 11.84 -9.43 -12.53
CA ALA A 81 12.38 -9.56 -11.17
C ALA A 81 13.90 -9.41 -11.16
N ILE A 82 14.41 -8.41 -10.44
CA ILE A 82 15.85 -8.10 -10.35
C ILE A 82 16.22 -7.93 -8.88
N ASN A 83 17.29 -8.59 -8.42
CA ASN A 83 17.82 -8.46 -7.06
C ASN A 83 16.75 -8.61 -5.97
N GLY A 84 15.86 -9.59 -6.10
CA GLY A 84 14.76 -9.81 -5.14
C GLY A 84 13.59 -8.82 -5.26
N THR A 85 13.66 -7.85 -6.16
CA THR A 85 12.57 -6.88 -6.40
C THR A 85 11.78 -7.25 -7.64
N LEU A 86 10.46 -7.41 -7.46
CA LEU A 86 9.49 -7.54 -8.54
C LEU A 86 9.05 -6.16 -8.99
N MET A 87 9.29 -5.84 -10.26
CA MET A 87 8.85 -4.59 -10.89
C MET A 87 7.78 -4.88 -11.94
N ILE A 88 6.68 -4.14 -11.88
CA ILE A 88 5.58 -4.20 -12.84
C ILE A 88 5.41 -2.80 -13.43
N VAL A 89 5.66 -2.67 -14.72
CA VAL A 89 5.62 -1.41 -15.47
C VAL A 89 4.32 -1.33 -16.25
N SER A 90 3.64 -0.18 -16.18
CA SER A 90 2.37 0.05 -16.88
C SER A 90 1.32 -1.01 -16.54
N THR A 91 0.92 -1.04 -15.27
CA THR A 91 0.08 -2.10 -14.71
C THR A 91 -1.23 -2.29 -15.46
N THR A 92 -1.57 -3.55 -15.79
CA THR A 92 -2.83 -3.96 -16.42
C THR A 92 -3.65 -4.84 -15.47
N LYS A 93 -4.95 -5.04 -15.77
CA LYS A 93 -5.82 -5.94 -14.98
C LYS A 93 -5.28 -7.37 -14.86
N ASN A 94 -4.49 -7.82 -15.82
CA ASN A 94 -3.94 -9.17 -15.85
C ASN A 94 -2.84 -9.39 -14.81
N PHE A 95 -2.28 -8.31 -14.24
CA PHE A 95 -1.28 -8.38 -13.18
C PHE A 95 -1.90 -8.40 -11.78
N HIS A 96 -3.23 -8.40 -11.67
CA HIS A 96 -3.93 -8.60 -10.41
C HIS A 96 -3.71 -10.03 -9.91
N GLY A 97 -3.41 -10.17 -8.60
CA GLY A 97 -3.34 -11.47 -7.95
C GLY A 97 -2.14 -11.65 -7.03
N GLN A 98 -1.81 -12.91 -6.78
CA GLN A 98 -0.77 -13.32 -5.84
C GLN A 98 0.53 -13.63 -6.56
N TYR A 99 1.64 -13.30 -5.90
CA TYR A 99 3.00 -13.48 -6.36
C TYR A 99 3.80 -14.16 -5.25
N LEU A 100 4.48 -15.24 -5.60
CA LEU A 100 5.26 -16.04 -4.67
C LEU A 100 6.72 -15.60 -4.73
N CYS A 101 7.23 -15.08 -3.62
CA CYS A 101 8.64 -14.97 -3.33
C CYS A 101 9.14 -16.27 -2.70
N GLN A 102 10.24 -16.82 -3.21
CA GLN A 102 10.81 -18.07 -2.72
C GLN A 102 12.34 -18.01 -2.70
N THR A 103 12.96 -18.60 -1.68
CA THR A 103 14.42 -18.78 -1.65
C THR A 103 14.88 -19.75 -2.74
N SER A 104 16.12 -19.62 -3.21
CA SER A 104 16.64 -20.42 -4.32
C SER A 104 16.71 -21.93 -4.05
N ASP A 105 16.80 -22.33 -2.78
CA ASP A 105 16.71 -23.73 -2.33
C ASP A 105 15.26 -24.22 -2.16
N GLY A 106 14.32 -23.28 -2.19
CA GLY A 106 12.89 -23.50 -2.09
C GLY A 106 12.35 -23.77 -0.69
N ALA A 107 13.17 -23.67 0.35
CA ALA A 107 12.79 -23.95 1.73
C ALA A 107 11.82 -22.91 2.30
N HIS A 108 11.99 -21.64 1.94
CA HIS A 108 11.20 -20.53 2.46
C HIS A 108 10.41 -19.84 1.36
N LYS A 109 9.17 -19.47 1.68
CA LYS A 109 8.17 -18.98 0.74
C LYS A 109 7.32 -17.89 1.39
N LEU A 110 7.09 -16.81 0.67
CA LEU A 110 6.26 -15.69 1.11
C LEU A 110 5.40 -15.18 -0.05
N ILE A 111 4.17 -14.75 0.23
CA ILE A 111 3.20 -14.34 -0.79
C ILE A 111 3.01 -12.82 -0.72
N ALA A 112 3.15 -12.14 -1.85
CA ALA A 112 2.72 -10.76 -2.03
C ALA A 112 1.43 -10.71 -2.85
N GLU A 113 0.49 -9.86 -2.46
CA GLU A 113 -0.78 -9.65 -3.15
C GLU A 113 -0.82 -8.28 -3.82
N ILE A 114 -1.13 -8.25 -5.12
CA ILE A 114 -1.21 -7.02 -5.91
C ILE A 114 -2.66 -6.77 -6.29
N HIS A 115 -3.21 -5.64 -5.80
CA HIS A 115 -4.54 -5.14 -6.12
C HIS A 115 -4.46 -4.03 -7.17
N VAL A 116 -4.86 -4.35 -8.41
CA VAL A 116 -4.96 -3.37 -9.47
C VAL A 116 -6.34 -2.73 -9.42
N TYR A 117 -6.40 -1.41 -9.22
CA TYR A 117 -7.64 -0.65 -9.21
C TYR A 117 -7.69 0.39 -10.33
N GLU A 118 -8.88 0.69 -10.81
CA GLU A 118 -9.13 1.80 -11.72
C GLU A 118 -9.70 2.97 -10.93
N MET A 119 -9.11 4.16 -11.07
CA MET A 119 -9.69 5.35 -10.46
C MET A 119 -11.00 5.71 -11.19
N PRO A 120 -12.13 5.79 -10.47
CA PRO A 120 -13.43 5.98 -11.09
C PRO A 120 -13.68 7.43 -11.54
N THR A 121 -14.44 7.61 -12.62
CA THR A 121 -14.68 8.89 -13.30
C THR A 121 -15.57 9.87 -12.53
N TYR A 122 -16.23 9.43 -11.45
CA TYR A 122 -17.08 10.32 -10.64
C TYR A 122 -16.30 11.45 -9.98
N PHE A 123 -15.01 11.26 -9.72
CA PHE A 123 -14.20 12.29 -9.09
C PHE A 123 -14.01 13.48 -10.03
N THR A 124 -13.77 13.22 -11.32
CA THR A 124 -13.67 14.29 -12.32
C THR A 124 -15.01 14.96 -12.57
N GLU A 125 -16.11 14.21 -12.63
CA GLU A 125 -17.46 14.76 -12.74
C GLU A 125 -17.81 15.67 -11.54
N GLY A 126 -17.46 15.24 -10.33
CA GLY A 126 -17.62 16.03 -9.11
C GLY A 126 -16.83 17.34 -9.16
N MET A 127 -15.58 17.30 -9.62
CA MET A 127 -14.73 18.48 -9.78
C MET A 127 -15.31 19.48 -10.81
N ILE A 128 -15.91 18.99 -11.90
CA ILE A 128 -16.61 19.84 -12.88
C ILE A 128 -17.79 20.56 -12.23
N ILE A 129 -18.62 19.83 -11.48
CA ILE A 129 -19.81 20.39 -10.82
C ILE A 129 -19.42 21.45 -9.78
N VAL A 130 -18.42 21.17 -8.96
CA VAL A 130 -17.90 22.12 -7.96
C VAL A 130 -17.35 23.37 -8.65
N GLY A 131 -16.60 23.21 -9.74
CA GLY A 131 -16.08 24.32 -10.52
C GLY A 131 -17.17 25.24 -11.09
N ILE A 132 -18.22 24.67 -11.68
CA ILE A 132 -19.36 25.42 -12.22
C ILE A 132 -20.07 26.21 -11.12
N ASN A 133 -20.39 25.56 -10.00
CA ASN A 133 -21.08 26.20 -8.89
C ASN A 133 -20.25 27.32 -8.25
N ALA A 134 -18.95 27.10 -8.06
CA ALA A 134 -18.03 28.13 -7.56
C ALA A 134 -17.96 29.33 -8.51
N GLY A 135 -17.88 29.09 -9.82
CA GLY A 135 -17.91 30.15 -10.84
C GLY A 135 -19.20 30.97 -10.80
N LEU A 136 -20.36 30.31 -10.68
CA LEU A 136 -21.65 30.98 -10.55
C LEU A 136 -21.70 31.87 -9.30
N VAL A 137 -21.23 31.38 -8.14
CA VAL A 137 -21.18 32.14 -6.89
C VAL A 137 -20.33 33.41 -7.05
N VAL A 138 -19.15 33.29 -7.68
CA VAL A 138 -18.28 34.45 -7.94
C VAL A 138 -18.97 35.48 -8.84
N ILE A 139 -19.67 35.05 -9.88
CA ILE A 139 -20.43 35.94 -10.76
C ILE A 139 -21.56 36.64 -10.01
N PHE A 140 -22.36 35.90 -9.22
CA PHE A 140 -23.45 36.48 -8.44
C PHE A 140 -22.93 37.51 -7.43
N PHE A 141 -21.85 37.18 -6.72
CA PHE A 141 -21.24 38.08 -5.75
C PHE A 141 -20.66 39.33 -6.44
N GLY A 142 -19.98 39.16 -7.58
CA GLY A 142 -19.48 40.25 -8.40
C GLY A 142 -20.59 41.18 -8.89
N CYS A 143 -21.70 40.63 -9.39
CA CYS A 143 -22.88 41.39 -9.81
C CYS A 143 -23.53 42.15 -8.64
N ALA A 144 -23.65 41.53 -7.47
CA ALA A 144 -24.18 42.16 -6.26
C ALA A 144 -23.31 43.35 -5.82
N VAL A 145 -21.99 43.16 -5.80
CA VAL A 145 -21.02 44.20 -5.47
C VAL A 145 -21.07 45.35 -6.49
N TYR A 146 -21.09 45.02 -7.78
CA TYR A 146 -21.16 46.00 -8.87
C TYR A 146 -22.42 46.87 -8.79
N THR A 147 -23.58 46.24 -8.61
CA THR A 147 -24.86 46.95 -8.49
C THR A 147 -24.93 47.81 -7.22
N PHE A 148 -24.33 47.35 -6.11
CA PHE A 148 -24.21 48.13 -4.89
C PHE A 148 -23.38 49.40 -5.08
N PHE A 149 -22.21 49.29 -5.73
CA PHE A 149 -21.37 50.45 -6.05
C PHE A 149 -22.05 51.42 -7.01
N GLN A 150 -22.74 50.91 -8.03
CA GLN A 150 -23.55 51.71 -8.96
C GLN A 150 -24.63 52.52 -8.22
N LYS A 151 -25.40 51.89 -7.32
CA LYS A 151 -26.41 52.59 -6.51
C LYS A 151 -25.79 53.68 -5.64
N ARG A 152 -24.62 53.43 -5.04
CA ARG A 152 -23.91 54.44 -4.25
C ARG A 152 -23.45 55.63 -5.11
N ARG A 153 -22.93 55.38 -6.32
CA ARG A 153 -22.52 56.43 -7.24
C ARG A 153 -23.68 57.34 -7.65
N LYS A 154 -24.85 56.78 -7.95
CA LYS A 154 -26.05 57.57 -8.30
C LYS A 154 -26.63 58.41 -7.16
N LYS A 155 -26.25 58.14 -5.90
CA LYS A 155 -26.71 58.88 -4.72
C LYS A 155 -25.81 60.06 -4.33
N LYS A 156 -24.66 60.28 -4.99
CA LYS A 156 -23.92 61.54 -4.81
C LYS A 156 -24.67 62.64 -5.58
N PRO A 157 -25.24 63.66 -4.91
CA PRO A 157 -25.77 64.82 -5.59
C PRO A 157 -24.61 65.61 -6.19
N GLU A 158 -24.76 66.06 -7.45
CA GLU A 158 -23.92 67.12 -8.00
C GLU A 158 -24.15 68.38 -7.14
N VAL A 159 -23.06 68.93 -6.61
CA VAL A 159 -22.99 70.24 -5.95
C VAL A 159 -22.50 71.24 -6.99
#